data_AF-A0A0M3HX20-F1
#
_entry.id   AF-A0A0M3HX20-F1
#
_cell.length_a   1.000
_cell.length_b   1.000
_cell.length_c   1.000
_cell.angle_alpha   90.00
_cell.angle_beta   90.00
_cell.angle_gamma   90.00
#
_symmetry.space_group_name_H-M   'P 1'
#
loop_
_entity.id
_entity.type
_entity.pdbx_description
1 polymer ?
#
loop_
_entity_poly.entity_id
_entity_poly.type
_entity_poly.pdbx_seq_one_letter_code
_entity_poly.pdbx_strand_id
1 'polypeptide(L)'
;MMSAFYHPQNEYCMAVDGGSSEQFYKSMRFLEECFPNIRVMRVPKVHYCGYSVLTAVYTCLEFLAASKKKWKYYQNTSTPYGAKLFKSSLSATFSRKSANFLVQNKQARDILLYLNGTYCPDETYWTTMAGNPEKIRMPGSFDATKLFEIIQRYSKLSQRLRQRYFNAKENLRVIPYYISRFQSWQTNAWKPCKGKYVSASCVFGVDDVSSLLQRPQLVAHKFYLDFQPAAFFCVYQKVRERALYDITQFNDAPYGDLPGPRMKRGESVEEWFNATLFLA
;
A
#
# COMPACT_ATOMS: atom_id res chain seq x y z
N MET A 1 8.34 -18.04 7.13
CA MET A 1 7.98 -17.27 8.33
C MET A 1 8.40 -18.00 9.60
N MET A 2 7.86 -19.20 9.90
CA MET A 2 8.22 -19.95 11.11
C MET A 2 9.74 -20.20 11.25
N SER A 3 10.42 -20.53 10.15
CA SER A 3 11.87 -20.73 10.12
C SER A 3 12.71 -19.52 10.56
N ALA A 4 12.15 -18.31 10.54
CA ALA A 4 12.89 -17.09 10.89
C ALA A 4 12.97 -16.83 12.40
N PHE A 5 12.05 -17.41 13.18
CA PHE A 5 12.01 -17.22 14.64
C PHE A 5 11.87 -18.53 15.43
N TYR A 6 11.85 -19.68 14.74
CA TYR A 6 11.86 -20.98 15.39
C TYR A 6 13.12 -21.16 16.23
N HIS A 7 12.94 -21.66 17.45
CA HIS A 7 14.02 -22.05 18.33
C HIS A 7 13.48 -23.10 19.32
N PRO A 8 14.18 -24.22 19.58
CA PRO A 8 13.70 -25.34 20.39
C PRO A 8 13.26 -24.99 21.83
N GLN A 9 13.85 -23.97 22.47
CA GLN A 9 13.46 -23.54 23.83
C GLN A 9 12.10 -22.85 23.89
N ASN A 10 11.63 -22.28 22.78
CA ASN A 10 10.34 -21.61 22.73
C ASN A 10 9.21 -22.63 22.54
N GLU A 11 7.97 -22.14 22.63
CA GLU A 11 6.77 -22.93 22.39
C GLU A 11 5.81 -22.15 21.50
N TYR A 12 5.22 -22.84 20.54
CA TYR A 12 4.45 -22.22 19.47
C TYR A 12 3.08 -22.89 19.38
N CYS A 13 2.05 -22.06 19.26
CA CYS A 13 0.71 -22.50 18.93
C CYS A 13 0.23 -21.79 17.66
N MET A 14 -0.32 -22.56 16.72
CA MET A 14 -0.84 -22.07 15.46
C MET A 14 -2.34 -22.38 15.38
N ALA A 15 -3.16 -21.35 15.48
CA ALA A 15 -4.60 -21.44 15.24
C ALA A 15 -4.88 -21.32 13.73
N VAL A 16 -5.32 -22.41 13.11
CA VAL A 16 -5.69 -22.47 11.70
C VAL A 16 -7.18 -22.22 11.56
N ASP A 17 -7.53 -21.20 10.78
CA ASP A 17 -8.90 -20.78 10.49
C ASP A 17 -9.74 -21.93 9.91
N GLY A 18 -10.94 -22.14 10.45
CA GLY A 18 -11.83 -23.23 10.06
C GLY A 18 -12.34 -23.17 8.61
N GLY A 19 -12.34 -21.99 8.00
CA GLY A 19 -12.60 -21.76 6.57
C GLY A 19 -11.40 -21.98 5.65
N SER A 20 -10.23 -22.34 6.18
CA SER A 20 -9.07 -22.75 5.38
C SER A 20 -9.29 -24.13 4.74
N SER A 21 -8.65 -24.39 3.61
CA SER A 21 -8.75 -25.68 2.91
C SER A 21 -8.13 -26.82 3.72
N GLU A 22 -8.65 -28.04 3.54
CA GLU A 22 -8.11 -29.25 4.19
C GLU A 22 -6.63 -29.47 3.85
N GLN A 23 -6.24 -29.20 2.61
CA GLN A 23 -4.86 -29.33 2.17
C GLN A 23 -3.93 -28.37 2.93
N PHE A 24 -4.38 -27.15 3.19
CA PHE A 24 -3.63 -26.19 3.99
C PHE A 24 -3.51 -26.64 5.45
N TYR A 25 -4.61 -27.09 6.07
CA TYR A 25 -4.58 -27.61 7.43
C TYR A 25 -3.63 -28.80 7.58
N LYS A 26 -3.67 -29.76 6.64
CA LYS A 26 -2.73 -30.89 6.60
C LYS A 26 -1.27 -30.42 6.45
N SER A 27 -1.04 -29.43 5.58
CA SER A 27 0.30 -28.85 5.38
C SER A 27 0.84 -28.22 6.66
N MET A 28 -0.01 -27.53 7.42
CA MET A 28 0.38 -26.95 8.71
C MET A 28 0.63 -28.03 9.76
N ARG A 29 -0.18 -29.09 9.80
CA ARG A 29 -0.01 -30.22 10.74
C ARG A 29 1.33 -30.94 10.61
N PHE A 30 1.94 -30.99 9.43
CA PHE A 30 3.31 -31.50 9.28
C PHE A 30 4.32 -30.76 10.14
N LEU A 31 4.11 -29.47 10.46
CA LEU A 31 5.00 -28.72 11.36
C LEU A 31 4.92 -29.24 12.79
N GLU A 32 3.74 -29.64 13.26
CA GLU A 32 3.59 -30.25 14.58
C GLU A 32 4.23 -31.65 14.62
N GLU A 33 4.17 -32.40 13.52
CA GLU A 33 4.82 -33.71 13.40
C GLU A 33 6.36 -33.58 13.40
N CYS A 34 6.89 -32.55 12.73
CA CYS A 34 8.32 -32.31 12.63
C CYS A 34 8.94 -31.66 13.88
N PHE A 35 8.17 -30.88 14.65
CA PHE A 35 8.70 -30.07 15.74
C PHE A 35 7.89 -30.27 17.04
N PRO A 36 8.49 -30.86 18.09
CA PRO A 36 7.77 -31.24 19.31
C PRO A 36 7.28 -30.05 20.15
N ASN A 37 7.71 -28.84 19.83
CA ASN A 37 7.34 -27.59 20.49
C ASN A 37 6.40 -26.71 19.63
N ILE A 38 5.82 -27.26 18.57
CA ILE A 38 4.79 -26.62 17.75
C ILE A 38 3.49 -27.39 17.92
N ARG A 39 2.40 -26.69 18.23
CA ARG A 39 1.05 -27.23 18.20
C ARG A 39 0.22 -26.53 17.14
N VAL A 40 -0.48 -27.30 16.31
CA VAL A 40 -1.41 -26.78 15.32
C VAL A 40 -2.82 -27.19 15.70
N MET A 41 -3.70 -26.20 15.82
CA MET A 41 -5.11 -26.42 16.18
C MET A 41 -6.01 -25.79 15.14
N ARG A 42 -7.11 -26.48 14.82
CA ARG A 42 -8.16 -25.90 14.00
C ARG A 42 -9.13 -25.14 14.89
N VAL A 43 -9.40 -23.89 14.53
CA VAL A 43 -10.36 -23.03 15.23
C VAL A 43 -11.59 -22.81 14.35
N PRO A 44 -12.72 -22.34 14.91
CA PRO A 44 -13.86 -21.92 14.10
C PRO A 44 -13.44 -20.88 13.05
N LYS A 45 -14.26 -20.73 12.01
CA LYS A 45 -14.01 -19.74 10.96
C LYS A 45 -13.83 -18.34 11.57
N VAL A 46 -12.71 -17.71 11.30
CA VAL A 46 -12.35 -16.40 11.82
C VAL A 46 -12.99 -15.34 10.96
N HIS A 47 -13.90 -14.60 11.58
CA HIS A 47 -14.46 -13.39 11.01
C HIS A 47 -13.57 -12.21 11.38
N TYR A 48 -13.18 -11.43 10.37
CA TYR A 48 -12.42 -10.20 10.56
C TYR A 48 -13.16 -9.26 11.53
N CYS A 49 -12.45 -8.72 12.53
CA CYS A 49 -13.00 -7.91 13.63
C CYS A 49 -14.09 -8.58 14.49
N GLY A 50 -14.31 -9.90 14.36
CA GLY A 50 -15.25 -10.65 15.18
C GLY A 50 -14.62 -11.23 16.44
N TYR A 51 -15.47 -11.61 17.41
CA TYR A 51 -15.05 -12.32 18.63
C TYR A 51 -14.25 -13.61 18.32
N SER A 52 -14.47 -14.22 17.16
CA SER A 52 -13.73 -15.37 16.65
C SER A 52 -12.21 -15.17 16.59
N VAL A 53 -11.73 -13.93 16.41
CA VAL A 53 -10.29 -13.62 16.47
C VAL A 53 -9.77 -13.81 17.89
N LEU A 54 -10.51 -13.33 18.89
CA LEU A 54 -10.16 -13.49 20.30
C LEU A 54 -10.26 -14.95 20.72
N THR A 55 -11.29 -15.68 20.25
CA THR A 55 -11.39 -17.12 20.47
C THR A 55 -10.15 -17.86 19.95
N ALA A 56 -9.73 -17.59 18.71
CA ALA A 56 -8.55 -18.23 18.12
C ALA A 56 -7.26 -17.95 18.91
N VAL A 57 -7.08 -16.71 19.36
CA VAL A 57 -5.92 -16.29 20.17
C VAL A 57 -5.96 -16.92 21.56
N TYR A 58 -7.12 -16.90 22.21
CA TYR A 58 -7.30 -17.39 23.58
C TYR A 58 -7.16 -18.91 23.67
N THR A 59 -7.67 -19.69 22.69
CA THR A 59 -7.46 -21.14 22.66
C THR A 59 -5.97 -21.50 22.57
N CYS A 60 -5.18 -20.74 21.80
CA CYS A 60 -3.73 -20.93 21.78
C CYS A 60 -3.06 -20.52 23.10
N LEU A 61 -3.54 -19.46 23.74
CA LEU A 61 -3.04 -19.03 25.04
C LEU A 61 -3.34 -20.06 26.14
N GLU A 62 -4.54 -20.64 26.17
CA GLU A 62 -4.91 -21.72 27.11
C GLU A 62 -3.97 -22.92 26.98
N PHE A 63 -3.69 -23.34 25.73
CA PHE A 63 -2.74 -24.42 25.48
C PHE A 63 -1.33 -24.09 25.98
N LEU A 64 -0.82 -22.90 25.65
CA LEU A 64 0.53 -22.47 26.04
C LEU A 64 0.63 -22.28 27.57
N ALA A 65 -0.43 -21.79 28.22
CA ALA A 65 -0.49 -21.61 29.67
C ALA A 65 -0.55 -22.93 30.44
N ALA A 66 -1.16 -23.97 29.85
CA ALA A 66 -1.17 -25.32 30.42
C ALA A 66 0.17 -26.07 30.21
N SER A 67 1.10 -25.52 29.42
CA SER A 67 2.40 -26.15 29.18
C SER A 67 3.26 -26.17 30.44
N LYS A 68 4.06 -27.24 30.57
CA LYS A 68 5.07 -27.38 31.62
C LYS A 68 6.31 -26.52 31.36
N LYS A 69 6.46 -25.94 30.17
CA LYS A 69 7.62 -25.08 29.84
C LYS A 69 7.50 -23.74 30.56
N LYS A 70 8.60 -23.30 31.19
CA LYS A 70 8.69 -22.01 31.90
C LYS A 70 8.99 -20.85 30.94
N TRP A 71 8.09 -20.59 29.99
CA TRP A 71 8.19 -19.40 29.14
C TRP A 71 7.89 -18.12 29.97
N LYS A 72 8.49 -16.99 29.58
CA LYS A 72 8.42 -15.73 30.35
C LYS A 72 7.44 -14.71 29.79
N TYR A 73 7.20 -14.75 28.47
CA TYR A 73 6.38 -13.77 27.75
C TYR A 73 5.53 -14.48 26.70
N TYR A 74 4.26 -14.09 26.63
CA TYR A 74 3.36 -14.49 25.54
C TYR A 74 3.43 -13.44 24.43
N GLN A 75 3.65 -13.89 23.19
CA GLN A 75 3.65 -13.03 22.01
C GLN A 75 2.63 -13.56 21.00
N ASN A 76 1.50 -12.86 20.90
CA ASN A 76 0.58 -13.05 19.77
C ASN A 76 1.16 -12.35 18.54
N THR A 77 1.46 -13.09 17.48
CA THR A 77 1.91 -12.52 16.20
C THR A 77 0.72 -11.98 15.41
N SER A 78 0.03 -10.99 15.97
CA SER A 78 -0.71 -9.99 15.20
C SER A 78 0.25 -8.88 14.78
N THR A 79 -0.13 -8.05 13.80
CA THR A 79 0.67 -6.90 13.40
C THR A 79 0.97 -6.01 14.61
N PRO A 80 2.18 -5.42 14.73
CA PRO A 80 2.51 -4.56 15.85
C PRO A 80 1.44 -3.49 16.06
N TYR A 81 1.03 -3.29 17.32
CA TYR A 81 0.04 -2.27 17.72
C TYR A 81 -1.37 -2.46 17.14
N GLY A 82 -1.68 -3.63 16.56
CA GLY A 82 -2.95 -3.87 15.86
C GLY A 82 -3.12 -3.00 14.62
N ALA A 83 -2.03 -2.49 14.05
CA ALA A 83 -2.05 -1.68 12.83
C ALA A 83 -2.43 -2.56 11.63
N LYS A 84 -3.36 -2.08 10.80
CA LYS A 84 -3.72 -2.76 9.56
C LYS A 84 -2.63 -2.51 8.52
N LEU A 85 -2.14 -3.58 7.89
CA LEU A 85 -1.19 -3.44 6.78
C LEU A 85 -1.92 -3.02 5.52
N PHE A 86 -1.34 -2.06 4.80
CA PHE A 86 -1.87 -1.58 3.52
C PHE A 86 -0.82 -1.73 2.43
N LYS A 87 -1.20 -2.31 1.29
CA LYS A 87 -0.37 -2.33 0.08
C LYS A 87 -0.57 -1.03 -0.71
N SER A 88 0.52 -0.46 -1.19
CA SER A 88 0.59 0.80 -1.91
C SER A 88 1.77 0.81 -2.89
N SER A 89 2.12 1.99 -3.40
CA SER A 89 3.31 2.19 -4.23
C SER A 89 4.58 2.29 -3.38
N LEU A 90 5.71 1.95 -3.98
CA LEU A 90 7.02 2.00 -3.32
C LEU A 90 7.49 3.42 -2.98
N SER A 91 7.09 4.43 -3.77
CA SER A 91 7.47 5.83 -3.51
C SER A 91 6.40 6.51 -2.66
N ALA A 92 6.79 7.44 -1.80
CA ALA A 92 5.87 8.22 -0.98
C ALA A 92 6.29 9.68 -0.94
N THR A 93 5.31 10.58 -0.78
CA THR A 93 5.55 12.01 -0.52
C THR A 93 4.94 12.36 0.83
N PHE A 94 5.75 12.85 1.76
CA PHE A 94 5.30 13.25 3.10
C PHE A 94 6.11 14.43 3.62
N SER A 95 5.58 15.12 4.64
CA SER A 95 6.20 16.33 5.18
C SER A 95 7.47 16.03 6.00
N ARG A 96 8.33 17.03 6.20
CA ARG A 96 9.47 16.93 7.13
C ARG A 96 9.05 16.49 8.53
N LYS A 97 7.92 16.99 9.04
CA LYS A 97 7.38 16.59 10.36
C LYS A 97 7.07 15.10 10.40
N SER A 98 6.50 14.56 9.32
CA SER A 98 6.23 13.13 9.16
C SER A 98 7.52 12.32 9.04
N ALA A 99 8.53 12.82 8.31
CA ALA A 99 9.84 12.19 8.20
C ALA A 99 10.53 12.05 9.57
N ASN A 100 10.57 13.14 10.34
CA ASN A 100 11.14 13.13 11.69
C ASN A 100 10.40 12.14 12.60
N PHE A 101 9.07 12.09 12.51
CA PHE A 101 8.27 11.11 13.24
C PHE A 101 8.67 9.67 12.88
N LEU A 102 8.78 9.34 11.59
CA LEU A 102 9.11 7.98 11.15
C LEU A 102 10.49 7.51 11.65
N VAL A 103 11.47 8.41 11.72
CA VAL A 103 12.83 8.08 12.17
C VAL A 103 12.92 7.94 13.70
N GLN A 104 12.16 8.73 14.44
CA GLN A 104 12.27 8.82 15.91
C GLN A 104 11.26 7.93 16.65
N ASN A 105 10.12 7.62 16.04
CA ASN A 105 9.03 6.92 16.72
C ASN A 105 9.28 5.41 16.83
N LYS A 106 9.10 4.87 18.04
CA LYS A 106 9.28 3.43 18.31
C LYS A 106 8.33 2.55 17.50
N GLN A 107 7.05 2.93 17.34
CA GLN A 107 6.08 2.15 16.57
C GLN A 107 6.47 2.08 15.09
N ALA A 108 6.99 3.18 14.55
CA ALA A 108 7.50 3.24 13.18
C ALA A 108 8.68 2.30 12.96
N ARG A 109 9.61 2.24 13.91
CA ARG A 109 10.76 1.32 13.89
C ARG A 109 10.33 -0.14 14.03
N ASP A 110 9.43 -0.42 14.96
CA ASP A 110 8.94 -1.78 15.22
C ASP A 110 8.19 -2.34 14.00
N ILE A 111 7.39 -1.53 13.30
CA ILE A 111 6.73 -1.93 12.04
C ILE A 111 7.74 -2.14 10.92
N LEU A 112 8.76 -1.28 10.82
CA LEU A 112 9.84 -1.45 9.84
C LEU A 112 10.57 -2.80 10.04
N LEU A 113 10.90 -3.12 11.30
CA LEU A 113 11.53 -4.39 11.66
C LEU A 113 10.60 -5.59 11.45
N TYR A 114 9.30 -5.42 11.74
CA TYR A 114 8.30 -6.46 11.50
C TYR A 114 8.15 -6.82 10.02
N LEU A 115 8.28 -5.84 9.12
CA LEU A 115 8.24 -6.08 7.68
C LEU A 115 9.54 -6.67 7.12
N ASN A 116 10.57 -6.86 7.93
CA ASN A 116 11.82 -7.45 7.48
C ASN A 116 11.61 -8.88 6.94
N GLY A 117 12.13 -9.16 5.75
CA GLY A 117 11.99 -10.46 5.08
C GLY A 117 10.62 -10.72 4.45
N THR A 118 9.70 -9.74 4.43
CA THR A 118 8.44 -9.84 3.68
C THR A 118 8.64 -9.52 2.19
N TYR A 119 7.67 -9.90 1.36
CA TYR A 119 7.69 -9.59 -0.08
C TYR A 119 7.25 -8.13 -0.32
N CYS A 120 8.12 -7.33 -0.94
CA CYS A 120 7.94 -5.89 -1.20
C CYS A 120 7.52 -5.07 0.05
N PRO A 121 8.34 -5.03 1.12
CA PRO A 121 8.02 -4.34 2.37
C PRO A 121 7.87 -2.83 2.19
N ASP A 122 8.58 -2.26 1.23
CA ASP A 122 8.52 -0.85 0.81
C ASP A 122 7.14 -0.46 0.26
N GLU A 123 6.45 -1.37 -0.41
CA GLU A 123 5.06 -1.18 -0.85
C GLU A 123 4.04 -1.30 0.29
N THR A 124 4.46 -1.73 1.48
CA THR A 124 3.56 -1.93 2.63
C THR A 124 3.76 -0.85 3.70
N TYR A 125 5.01 -0.44 3.94
CA TYR A 125 5.38 0.40 5.07
C TYR A 125 4.69 1.78 5.06
N TRP A 126 4.77 2.52 3.96
CA TRP A 126 4.36 3.94 3.92
C TRP A 126 2.88 4.16 4.24
N THR A 127 2.00 3.42 3.55
CA THR A 127 0.55 3.55 3.78
C THR A 127 0.13 2.87 5.07
N THR A 128 0.86 1.88 5.57
CA THR A 128 0.64 1.37 6.95
C THR A 128 0.89 2.45 7.98
N MET A 129 1.98 3.21 7.86
CA MET A 129 2.31 4.28 8.80
C MET A 129 1.34 5.46 8.74
N ALA A 130 0.96 5.89 7.53
CA ALA A 130 0.04 7.01 7.35
C ALA A 130 -1.44 6.62 7.51
N GLY A 131 -1.79 5.35 7.29
CA GLY A 131 -3.15 4.87 7.13
C GLY A 131 -3.86 4.39 8.39
N ASN A 132 -3.17 4.41 9.53
CA ASN A 132 -3.67 3.92 10.82
C ASN A 132 -3.74 5.06 11.86
N PRO A 133 -4.52 6.14 11.65
CA PRO A 133 -4.43 7.37 12.45
C PRO A 133 -4.75 7.14 13.94
N GLU A 134 -5.60 6.17 14.27
CA GLU A 134 -5.93 5.82 15.66
C GLU A 134 -4.81 5.07 16.40
N LYS A 135 -4.01 4.29 15.68
CA LYS A 135 -2.96 3.43 16.25
C LYS A 135 -1.57 4.07 16.14
N ILE A 136 -1.36 4.83 15.07
CA ILE A 136 -0.11 5.48 14.68
C ILE A 136 -0.44 6.92 14.31
N ARG A 137 -0.17 7.84 15.23
CA ARG A 137 -0.44 9.28 15.05
C ARG A 137 0.67 9.96 14.24
N MET A 138 0.92 9.45 13.03
CA MET A 138 1.86 10.06 12.10
C MET A 138 1.32 11.43 11.66
N PRO A 139 2.14 12.50 11.67
CA PRO A 139 1.70 13.80 11.17
C PRO A 139 1.22 13.71 9.71
N GLY A 140 -0.04 14.09 9.46
CA GLY A 140 -0.67 13.95 8.14
C GLY A 140 -1.22 12.54 7.86
N SER A 141 -1.41 11.71 8.89
CA SER A 141 -2.12 10.44 8.79
C SER A 141 -3.57 10.62 8.33
N PHE A 142 -4.12 9.61 7.67
CA PHE A 142 -5.49 9.57 7.17
C PHE A 142 -6.06 8.16 7.35
N ASP A 143 -7.38 8.01 7.33
CA ASP A 143 -8.00 6.69 7.35
C ASP A 143 -7.83 6.00 5.99
N ALA A 144 -6.86 5.08 5.92
CA ALA A 144 -6.61 4.35 4.68
C ALA A 144 -7.72 3.34 4.37
N THR A 145 -8.41 2.78 5.36
CA THR A 145 -9.53 1.85 5.10
C THR A 145 -10.63 2.57 4.33
N LYS A 146 -11.04 3.75 4.82
CA LYS A 146 -12.03 4.60 4.16
C LYS A 146 -11.57 5.01 2.75
N LEU A 147 -10.30 5.41 2.60
CA LEU A 147 -9.74 5.76 1.30
C LEU A 147 -9.83 4.61 0.29
N PHE A 148 -9.44 3.39 0.70
CA PHE A 148 -9.49 2.21 -0.18
C PHE A 148 -10.92 1.81 -0.53
N GLU A 149 -11.87 1.93 0.39
CA GLU A 149 -13.29 1.68 0.11
C GLU A 149 -13.83 2.61 -0.97
N ILE A 150 -13.49 3.90 -0.89
CA ILE A 150 -13.89 4.89 -1.90
C ILE A 150 -13.20 4.59 -3.23
N ILE A 151 -11.89 4.34 -3.25
CA ILE A 151 -11.17 3.95 -4.47
C ILE A 151 -11.81 2.74 -5.13
N GLN A 152 -12.16 1.70 -4.36
CA GLN A 152 -12.81 0.50 -4.90
C GLN A 152 -14.21 0.80 -5.47
N ARG A 153 -15.02 1.60 -4.77
CA ARG A 153 -16.33 2.05 -5.24
C ARG A 153 -16.22 2.79 -6.57
N TYR A 154 -15.25 3.69 -6.68
CA TYR A 154 -14.97 4.44 -7.90
C TYR A 154 -14.46 3.55 -9.03
N SER A 155 -13.56 2.62 -8.74
CA SER A 155 -13.08 1.66 -9.74
C SER A 155 -14.26 0.91 -10.37
N LYS A 156 -15.18 0.40 -9.54
CA LYS A 156 -16.40 -0.28 -9.99
C LYS A 156 -17.31 0.64 -10.80
N LEU A 157 -17.54 1.88 -10.35
CA LEU A 157 -18.37 2.85 -11.06
C LEU A 157 -17.78 3.19 -12.43
N SER A 158 -16.48 3.48 -12.48
CA SER A 158 -15.77 3.80 -13.71
C SER A 158 -15.76 2.62 -14.69
N GLN A 159 -15.72 1.38 -14.19
CA GLN A 159 -15.80 0.18 -15.02
C GLN A 159 -17.21 0.02 -15.62
N ARG A 160 -18.26 0.29 -14.85
CA ARG A 160 -19.66 0.27 -15.33
C ARG A 160 -19.94 1.37 -16.35
N LEU A 161 -19.48 2.60 -16.10
CA LEU A 161 -19.63 3.71 -17.04
C LEU A 161 -18.88 3.43 -18.35
N ARG A 162 -17.68 2.83 -18.27
CA ARG A 162 -16.91 2.38 -19.43
C ARG A 162 -17.60 1.28 -20.24
N GLN A 163 -18.29 0.34 -19.58
CA GLN A 163 -19.09 -0.68 -20.28
C GLN A 163 -20.31 -0.09 -20.99
N ARG A 164 -20.92 0.97 -20.43
CA ARG A 164 -22.16 1.55 -20.93
C ARG A 164 -21.96 2.57 -22.06
N TYR A 165 -20.80 3.21 -22.11
CA TYR A 165 -20.44 4.18 -23.14
C TYR A 165 -19.12 3.76 -23.82
N PHE A 166 -19.23 2.94 -24.86
CA PHE A 166 -18.09 2.48 -25.67
C PHE A 166 -17.24 3.65 -26.25
N ASN A 167 -17.85 4.84 -26.37
CA ASN A 167 -17.27 6.08 -26.88
C ASN A 167 -17.12 7.21 -25.83
N ALA A 168 -17.12 6.92 -24.53
CA ALA A 168 -16.83 7.94 -23.52
C ALA A 168 -15.37 8.41 -23.66
N LYS A 169 -15.16 9.42 -24.53
CA LYS A 169 -13.93 10.19 -24.64
C LYS A 169 -13.57 10.74 -23.25
N GLU A 170 -12.41 10.31 -22.77
CA GLU A 170 -11.39 11.02 -22.00
C GLU A 170 -11.74 11.93 -20.79
N ASN A 171 -12.99 12.18 -20.42
CA ASN A 171 -13.31 13.20 -19.41
C ASN A 171 -13.48 12.69 -17.97
N LEU A 172 -13.26 11.39 -17.71
CA LEU A 172 -13.11 10.93 -16.33
C LEU A 172 -11.73 11.38 -15.82
N ARG A 173 -11.66 12.61 -15.29
CA ARG A 173 -10.52 13.13 -14.54
C ARG A 173 -10.35 12.28 -13.27
N VAL A 174 -9.67 11.15 -13.38
CA VAL A 174 -9.18 10.44 -12.20
C VAL A 174 -8.05 11.28 -11.64
N ILE A 175 -8.37 12.17 -10.68
CA ILE A 175 -7.33 12.87 -9.93
C ILE A 175 -6.54 11.77 -9.22
N PRO A 176 -5.24 11.64 -9.53
CA PRO A 176 -4.44 10.59 -8.94
C PRO A 176 -4.31 10.87 -7.45
N TYR A 177 -4.86 9.97 -6.62
CA TYR A 177 -4.63 9.96 -5.18
C TYR A 177 -3.15 9.75 -4.81
N TYR A 178 -2.34 9.44 -5.82
CA TYR A 178 -0.91 9.18 -5.74
C TYR A 178 -0.13 10.03 -6.74
N ILE A 179 0.57 11.05 -6.27
CA ILE A 179 1.32 12.00 -7.11
C ILE A 179 2.84 11.81 -7.10
N SER A 180 3.37 11.02 -6.16
CA SER A 180 4.82 10.87 -5.97
C SER A 180 5.51 10.39 -7.24
N ARG A 181 4.86 9.46 -7.96
CA ARG A 181 5.45 8.84 -9.15
C ARG A 181 4.40 8.33 -10.12
N PHE A 182 4.58 8.63 -11.41
CA PHE A 182 3.83 8.00 -12.49
C PHE A 182 4.58 6.76 -12.99
N GLN A 183 3.85 5.66 -13.14
CA GLN A 183 4.36 4.42 -13.70
C GLN A 183 3.26 3.78 -14.54
N SER A 184 3.57 3.42 -15.78
CA SER A 184 2.65 2.68 -16.65
C SER A 184 3.03 1.21 -16.65
N TRP A 185 2.05 0.34 -16.41
CA TRP A 185 2.22 -1.11 -16.40
C TRP A 185 1.65 -1.73 -17.68
N GLN A 186 2.16 -2.89 -18.09
CA GLN A 186 1.69 -3.62 -19.27
C GLN A 186 0.19 -3.97 -19.21
N THR A 187 -0.37 -4.05 -18.01
CA THR A 187 -1.79 -4.30 -17.75
C THR A 187 -2.68 -3.08 -18.05
N ASN A 188 -2.09 -1.91 -18.34
CA ASN A 188 -2.84 -0.71 -18.70
C ASN A 188 -3.24 -0.71 -20.18
N ALA A 189 -4.39 -1.33 -20.48
CA ALA A 189 -4.92 -1.42 -21.84
C ALA A 189 -5.29 -0.06 -22.48
N TRP A 190 -5.48 1.00 -21.68
CA TRP A 190 -6.09 2.25 -22.15
C TRP A 190 -5.09 3.31 -22.62
N LYS A 191 -3.89 3.32 -22.03
CA LYS A 191 -2.76 4.13 -22.50
C LYS A 191 -1.54 3.22 -22.58
N PRO A 192 -1.43 2.44 -23.67
CA PRO A 192 -0.30 1.54 -23.84
C PRO A 192 1.00 2.33 -23.92
N CYS A 193 2.06 1.76 -23.37
CA CYS A 193 3.41 2.30 -23.45
C CYS A 193 3.79 2.44 -24.93
N LYS A 194 4.34 3.60 -25.32
CA LYS A 194 4.88 3.80 -26.67
C LYS A 194 6.37 3.48 -26.77
N GLY A 195 7.04 3.37 -25.63
CA GLY A 195 8.38 2.77 -25.52
C GLY A 195 8.35 1.23 -25.42
N LYS A 196 9.11 0.67 -24.46
CA LYS A 196 9.22 -0.79 -24.24
C LYS A 196 8.87 -1.17 -22.81
N TYR A 197 8.48 -2.43 -22.57
CA TYR A 197 8.25 -2.94 -21.22
C TYR A 197 9.49 -3.64 -20.66
N VAL A 198 9.87 -3.31 -19.42
CA VAL A 198 10.92 -4.01 -18.67
C VAL A 198 10.41 -4.24 -17.24
N SER A 199 10.41 -5.50 -16.80
CA SER A 199 9.80 -5.91 -15.52
C SER A 199 8.33 -5.46 -15.44
N ALA A 200 7.57 -5.71 -16.50
CA ALA A 200 6.15 -5.35 -16.67
C ALA A 200 5.82 -3.85 -16.63
N SER A 201 6.80 -2.95 -16.45
CA SER A 201 6.60 -1.50 -16.44
C SER A 201 7.24 -0.81 -17.65
N CYS A 202 6.63 0.27 -18.10
CA CYS A 202 7.04 1.04 -19.27
C CYS A 202 8.37 1.74 -19.03
N VAL A 203 9.32 1.51 -19.94
CA VAL A 203 10.44 2.39 -20.23
C VAL A 203 9.95 3.36 -21.29
N PHE A 204 9.75 4.62 -20.91
CA PHE A 204 9.13 5.63 -21.76
C PHE A 204 9.98 5.96 -22.98
N GLY A 205 9.31 6.03 -24.13
CA GLY A 205 9.90 6.44 -25.40
C GLY A 205 9.57 7.90 -25.75
N VAL A 206 10.03 8.34 -26.92
CA VAL A 206 9.82 9.71 -27.42
C VAL A 206 8.33 10.04 -27.54
N ASP A 207 7.53 9.08 -28.03
CA ASP A 207 6.08 9.25 -28.21
C ASP A 207 5.29 9.32 -26.89
N ASP A 208 5.90 8.92 -25.77
CA ASP A 208 5.28 9.05 -24.45
C ASP A 208 5.43 10.48 -23.88
N VAL A 209 6.39 11.28 -24.38
CA VAL A 209 6.79 12.58 -23.81
C VAL A 209 5.62 13.55 -23.69
N SER A 210 4.80 13.70 -24.73
CA SER A 210 3.65 14.61 -24.71
C SER A 210 2.66 14.23 -23.60
N SER A 211 2.38 12.93 -23.43
CA SER A 211 1.51 12.48 -22.33
C SER A 211 2.17 12.69 -20.97
N LEU A 212 3.48 12.49 -20.84
CA LEU A 212 4.22 12.66 -19.59
C LEU A 212 4.22 14.11 -19.12
N LEU A 213 4.39 15.08 -20.02
CA LEU A 213 4.45 16.51 -19.68
C LEU A 213 3.12 17.07 -19.17
N GLN A 214 2.01 16.38 -19.43
CA GLN A 214 0.65 16.71 -18.97
C GLN A 214 0.29 16.02 -17.65
N ARG A 215 1.13 15.12 -17.15
CA ARG A 215 0.88 14.39 -15.91
C ARG A 215 1.08 15.31 -14.69
N PRO A 216 0.24 15.19 -13.65
CA PRO A 216 0.43 15.92 -12.40
C PRO A 216 1.45 15.25 -11.45
N GLN A 217 1.96 14.07 -11.78
CA GLN A 217 2.94 13.37 -10.94
C GLN A 217 4.30 14.06 -10.98
N LEU A 218 4.99 14.04 -9.84
CA LEU A 218 6.28 14.71 -9.66
C LEU A 218 7.44 14.02 -10.38
N VAL A 219 7.35 12.69 -10.53
CA VAL A 219 8.40 11.86 -11.12
C VAL A 219 7.77 10.88 -12.09
N ALA A 220 8.39 10.68 -13.25
CA ALA A 220 8.04 9.60 -14.17
C ALA A 220 9.04 8.44 -14.04
N HIS A 221 8.53 7.22 -13.91
CA HIS A 221 9.33 6.00 -13.89
C HIS A 221 8.89 5.07 -15.03
N LYS A 222 9.76 4.73 -16.00
CA LYS A 222 11.23 4.90 -16.04
C LYS A 222 11.76 5.29 -17.42
N PHE A 223 13.02 5.75 -17.46
CA PHE A 223 13.79 6.01 -18.67
C PHE A 223 15.11 5.23 -18.59
N TYR A 224 15.62 4.74 -19.73
CA TYR A 224 16.97 4.20 -19.81
C TYR A 224 17.74 4.94 -20.91
N LEU A 225 18.96 5.37 -20.62
CA LEU A 225 19.75 6.15 -21.57
C LEU A 225 20.21 5.31 -22.78
N ASP A 226 20.21 3.98 -22.64
CA ASP A 226 20.48 3.03 -23.73
C ASP A 226 19.24 2.78 -24.63
N PHE A 227 18.09 3.39 -24.33
CA PHE A 227 16.86 3.22 -25.08
C PHE A 227 16.14 4.56 -25.26
N GLN A 228 16.16 5.08 -26.48
CA GLN A 228 15.54 6.35 -26.85
C GLN A 228 15.87 7.50 -25.86
N PRO A 229 17.17 7.82 -25.63
CA PRO A 229 17.57 8.85 -24.67
C PRO A 229 16.96 10.24 -24.94
N ALA A 230 16.58 10.51 -26.19
CA ALA A 230 15.84 11.72 -26.57
C ALA A 230 14.57 11.93 -25.71
N ALA A 231 13.88 10.86 -25.31
CA ALA A 231 12.70 10.97 -24.44
C ALA A 231 13.04 11.64 -23.09
N PHE A 232 14.15 11.21 -22.47
CA PHE A 232 14.64 11.79 -21.23
C PHE A 232 15.08 13.24 -21.44
N PHE A 233 15.88 13.52 -22.48
CA PHE A 233 16.40 14.87 -22.73
C PHE A 233 15.30 15.87 -23.09
N CYS A 234 14.27 15.48 -23.85
CA CYS A 234 13.13 16.34 -24.14
C CYS A 234 12.34 16.70 -22.87
N VAL A 235 12.10 15.72 -21.98
CA VAL A 235 11.47 16.00 -20.69
C VAL A 235 12.35 16.90 -19.82
N TYR A 236 13.66 16.62 -19.76
CA TYR A 236 14.62 17.42 -19.00
C TYR A 236 14.68 18.87 -19.49
N GLN A 237 14.75 19.08 -20.81
CA GLN A 237 14.71 20.40 -21.41
C GLN A 237 13.44 21.15 -21.00
N LYS A 238 12.27 20.52 -21.09
CA LYS A 238 10.99 21.16 -20.70
C LYS A 238 10.93 21.48 -19.21
N VAL A 239 11.48 20.63 -18.35
CA VAL A 239 11.60 20.89 -16.91
C VAL A 239 12.55 22.07 -16.66
N ARG A 240 13.69 22.13 -17.36
CA ARG A 240 14.64 23.24 -17.26
C ARG A 240 14.06 24.56 -17.76
N GLU A 241 13.39 24.57 -18.90
CA GLU A 241 12.67 25.73 -19.43
C GLU A 241 11.69 26.27 -18.37
N ARG A 242 10.86 25.40 -17.78
CA ARG A 242 9.92 25.78 -16.71
C ARG A 242 10.59 26.33 -15.46
N ALA A 243 11.79 25.86 -15.13
CA ALA A 243 12.53 26.29 -13.95
C ALA A 243 13.30 27.61 -14.16
N LEU A 244 13.63 27.94 -15.41
CA LEU A 244 14.39 29.14 -15.77
C LEU A 244 13.49 30.29 -16.24
N TYR A 245 12.28 30.01 -16.72
CA TYR A 245 11.26 31.02 -16.99
C TYR A 245 10.56 31.46 -15.70
N ASP A 246 9.98 32.67 -15.73
CA ASP A 246 9.45 33.37 -14.56
C ASP A 246 8.42 32.53 -13.77
N ILE A 247 8.78 32.22 -12.51
CA ILE A 247 8.00 31.43 -11.55
C ILE A 247 6.62 32.04 -11.27
N THR A 248 6.43 33.34 -11.59
CA THR A 248 5.15 34.04 -11.45
C THR A 248 3.99 33.38 -12.21
N GLN A 249 4.27 32.57 -13.24
CA GLN A 249 3.25 31.82 -14.00
C GLN A 249 2.98 30.40 -13.49
N PHE A 250 3.62 29.96 -12.40
CA PHE A 250 3.39 28.62 -11.86
C PHE A 250 2.02 28.54 -11.15
N ASN A 251 1.08 27.79 -11.75
CA ASN A 251 -0.19 27.48 -11.11
C ASN A 251 -0.03 26.26 -10.17
N ASP A 252 0.02 26.53 -8.87
CA ASP A 252 0.13 25.51 -7.83
C ASP A 252 -1.23 24.98 -7.33
N ALA A 253 -2.35 25.58 -7.76
CA ALA A 253 -3.70 25.20 -7.35
C ALA A 253 -4.00 23.70 -7.54
N PRO A 254 -3.60 23.03 -8.64
CA PRO A 254 -3.81 21.59 -8.79
C PRO A 254 -3.14 20.74 -7.70
N TYR A 255 -2.03 21.20 -7.12
CA TYR A 255 -1.37 20.53 -6.00
C TYR A 255 -2.08 20.81 -4.67
N GLY A 256 -2.65 22.01 -4.51
CA GLY A 256 -3.51 22.37 -3.39
C GLY A 256 -4.81 21.56 -3.32
N ASP A 257 -5.28 21.05 -4.47
CA ASP A 257 -6.48 20.20 -4.61
C ASP A 257 -6.21 18.70 -4.47
N LEU A 258 -4.99 18.30 -4.13
CA LEU A 258 -4.69 16.90 -3.86
C LEU A 258 -5.31 16.44 -2.52
N PRO A 259 -5.54 15.13 -2.35
CA PRO A 259 -6.19 14.61 -1.14
C PRO A 259 -5.48 15.02 0.15
N GLY A 260 -4.15 14.95 0.19
CA GLY A 260 -3.36 15.30 1.39
C GLY A 260 -3.60 16.75 1.85
N PRO A 261 -3.37 17.75 0.99
CA PRO A 261 -3.70 19.15 1.28
C PRO A 261 -5.17 19.42 1.63
N ARG A 262 -6.13 18.81 0.93
CA ARG A 262 -7.58 18.94 1.23
C ARG A 262 -7.93 18.39 2.61
N MET A 263 -7.45 17.19 2.93
CA MET A 263 -7.64 16.58 4.26
C MET A 263 -7.03 17.44 5.37
N LYS A 264 -5.89 18.10 5.12
CA LYS A 264 -5.31 19.05 6.08
C LYS A 264 -6.19 20.28 6.34
N ARG A 265 -7.04 20.68 5.39
CA ARG A 265 -8.01 21.78 5.54
C ARG A 265 -9.32 21.32 6.19
N GLY A 266 -9.44 20.04 6.56
CA GLY A 266 -10.65 19.49 7.20
C GLY A 266 -11.66 18.91 6.22
N GLU A 267 -11.37 18.90 4.92
CA GLU A 267 -12.24 18.25 3.93
C GLU A 267 -12.15 16.72 4.07
N SER A 268 -13.31 16.06 4.00
CA SER A 268 -13.37 14.60 4.02
C SER A 268 -12.90 14.00 2.69
N VAL A 269 -12.44 12.74 2.75
CA VAL A 269 -12.04 11.99 1.55
C VAL A 269 -13.23 11.84 0.59
N GLU A 270 -14.45 11.67 1.10
CA GLU A 270 -15.68 11.62 0.30
C GLU A 270 -15.98 12.92 -0.43
N GLU A 271 -15.87 14.08 0.22
CA GLU A 271 -16.11 15.38 -0.39
C GLU A 271 -15.15 15.64 -1.56
N TRP A 272 -13.87 15.31 -1.38
CA TRP A 272 -12.88 15.40 -2.45
C TRP A 272 -13.25 14.52 -3.65
N PHE A 273 -13.56 13.25 -3.41
CA PHE A 273 -13.93 12.33 -4.47
C PHE A 273 -15.19 12.81 -5.21
N ASN A 274 -16.24 13.20 -4.48
CA ASN A 274 -17.48 13.70 -5.07
C ASN A 274 -17.25 14.95 -5.93
N ALA A 275 -16.44 15.92 -5.47
CA ALA A 275 -16.06 17.09 -6.26
C ALA A 275 -15.33 16.73 -7.56
N THR A 276 -14.59 15.61 -7.56
CA THR A 276 -13.89 15.08 -8.74
C THR A 276 -14.83 14.39 -9.72
N LEU A 277 -15.97 13.88 -9.26
CA LEU A 277 -16.96 13.11 -10.05
C LEU A 277 -17.88 14.01 -10.91
N PHE A 278 -18.13 15.25 -10.46
CA PHE A 278 -19.11 16.16 -11.06
C PHE A 278 -18.53 17.28 -11.93
N LEU A 279 -17.21 17.30 -12.15
CA LEU A 279 -16.60 18.11 -13.20
C LEU A 279 -16.66 17.33 -14.52
N ALA A 280 -17.88 17.18 -15.05
CA ALA A 280 -18.17 16.70 -16.40
C ALA A 280 -18.36 17.88 -17.35
#